data_AF-D3P4S1-F1
#
_entry.id   AF-D3P4S1-F1
#
_cell.length_a   1.000
_cell.length_b   1.000
_cell.length_c   1.000
_cell.angle_alpha   90.00
_cell.angle_beta   90.00
_cell.angle_gamma   90.00
#
_symmetry.space_group_name_H-M   'P 1'
#
loop_
_entity.id
_entity.type
_entity.pdbx_description
1 polymer ?
#
loop_
_entity_poly.entity_id
_entity_poly.type
_entity_poly.pdbx_seq_one_letter_code
_entity_poly.pdbx_strand_id
1 'polypeptide(L)'
;MAARGCPGCRPGCRIARPRWRRPAGPSDERRAAARALAQAHGRDLQSIGVTVNLAPVLDLRRGRPPDPLDFQSLIAQRAISGDPEMVAEVAATYARGLADGGVRPTARHLPGLGRAQSDTHHFRAVIGESREVLEATD
;
A
#
# COMPACT_ATOMS: atom_id res chain seq x y z
N MET A 1 -10.75 2.59 -25.15
CA MET A 1 -9.53 1.84 -25.54
C MET A 1 -9.49 0.55 -24.74
N ALA A 2 -9.73 -0.61 -25.36
CA ALA A 2 -9.78 -1.90 -24.68
C ALA A 2 -8.41 -2.31 -24.13
N ALA A 3 -8.36 -2.84 -22.91
CA ALA A 3 -7.14 -3.32 -22.28
C ALA A 3 -6.57 -4.50 -23.08
N ARG A 4 -5.40 -4.33 -23.69
CA ARG A 4 -4.65 -5.45 -24.28
C ARG A 4 -4.23 -6.38 -23.13
N GLY A 5 -4.64 -7.64 -23.20
CA GLY A 5 -4.30 -8.66 -22.21
C GLY A 5 -2.79 -8.85 -22.05
N CYS A 6 -2.37 -9.30 -20.87
CA CYS A 6 -0.96 -9.54 -20.55
C CYS A 6 -0.43 -10.77 -21.33
N PRO A 7 0.70 -10.67 -22.07
CA PRO A 7 1.28 -11.82 -22.75
C PRO A 7 1.69 -12.88 -21.71
N GLY A 8 1.14 -14.09 -21.81
CA GLY A 8 1.42 -15.21 -20.89
C GLY A 8 0.34 -15.50 -19.84
N CYS A 9 -0.73 -14.72 -19.76
CA CYS A 9 -1.88 -15.05 -18.91
C CYS A 9 -2.75 -16.15 -19.54
N ARG A 10 -3.13 -17.16 -18.75
CA ARG A 10 -4.06 -18.22 -19.17
C ARG A 10 -5.38 -17.62 -19.70
N PRO A 11 -6.05 -18.22 -20.70
CA PRO A 11 -7.39 -17.81 -21.10
C PRO A 11 -8.33 -17.83 -19.88
N GLY A 12 -8.96 -16.69 -19.58
CA GLY A 12 -9.80 -16.52 -18.39
C GLY A 12 -9.10 -15.96 -17.15
N CYS A 13 -7.79 -15.67 -17.21
CA CYS A 13 -7.07 -14.93 -16.16
C CYS A 13 -7.62 -13.50 -16.06
N ARG A 14 -8.51 -13.27 -15.09
CA ARG A 14 -9.06 -11.95 -14.76
C ARG A 14 -8.24 -11.27 -13.67
N ILE A 15 -6.91 -11.44 -13.66
CA ILE A 15 -6.07 -10.47 -12.97
C ILE A 15 -6.20 -9.20 -13.79
N ALA A 16 -7.25 -8.43 -13.52
CA ALA A 16 -7.31 -7.05 -13.94
C ALA A 16 -5.99 -6.42 -13.50
N ARG A 17 -5.46 -5.46 -14.27
CA ARG A 17 -4.46 -4.56 -13.70
C ARG A 17 -5.29 -3.49 -13.00
N PRO A 18 -5.75 -3.63 -11.74
CA PRO A 18 -6.26 -2.47 -11.06
C PRO A 18 -5.04 -1.56 -10.95
N ARG A 19 -5.02 -0.49 -11.75
CA ARG A 19 -4.22 0.65 -11.35
C ARG A 19 -4.80 1.03 -10.00
N TRP A 20 -4.04 0.78 -8.93
CA TRP A 20 -4.36 1.35 -7.63
C TRP A 20 -4.63 2.83 -7.87
N ARG A 21 -5.91 3.21 -7.80
CA ARG A 21 -6.30 4.61 -7.79
C ARG A 21 -6.25 5.02 -6.35
N ARG A 22 -5.53 6.09 -6.07
CA ARG A 22 -5.44 6.64 -4.72
C ARG A 22 -6.86 6.90 -4.23
N PRO A 23 -7.24 6.40 -3.04
CA PRO A 23 -8.54 6.65 -2.47
C PRO A 23 -8.71 8.16 -2.33
N ALA A 24 -9.83 8.64 -2.82
CA ALA A 24 -10.24 10.03 -2.82
C ALA A 24 -11.73 10.07 -2.47
N GLY A 25 -12.25 11.28 -2.24
CA GLY A 25 -13.66 11.45 -1.88
C GLY A 25 -13.94 11.12 -0.41
N PRO A 26 -15.21 11.09 -0.01
CA PRO A 26 -15.66 10.88 1.35
C PRO A 26 -15.18 9.56 1.98
N SER A 27 -15.14 9.54 3.32
CA SER A 27 -14.72 8.39 4.13
C SER A 27 -15.43 7.08 3.77
N ASP A 28 -16.74 7.10 3.56
CA ASP A 28 -17.51 5.91 3.19
C ASP A 28 -17.09 5.31 1.84
N GLU A 29 -16.85 6.16 0.85
CA GLU A 29 -16.40 5.75 -0.48
C GLU A 29 -15.00 5.14 -0.43
N ARG A 30 -14.07 5.77 0.31
CA ARG A 30 -12.72 5.23 0.50
C ARG A 30 -12.75 3.87 1.17
N ARG A 31 -13.54 3.71 2.24
CA ARG A 31 -13.71 2.43 2.93
C ARG A 31 -14.33 1.37 2.03
N ALA A 32 -15.36 1.72 1.25
CA ALA A 32 -15.98 0.80 0.31
C ALA A 32 -14.99 0.31 -0.75
N ALA A 33 -14.20 1.22 -1.34
CA ALA A 33 -13.16 0.89 -2.30
C ALA A 33 -12.06 0.01 -1.69
N ALA A 34 -11.60 0.32 -0.47
CA ALA A 34 -10.60 -0.46 0.25
C ALA A 34 -11.08 -1.90 0.53
N ARG A 35 -12.33 -2.06 0.99
CA ARG A 35 -12.95 -3.39 1.21
C ARG A 35 -13.04 -4.20 -0.08
N ALA A 36 -13.54 -3.61 -1.16
CA ALA A 36 -13.69 -4.29 -2.44
C ALA A 36 -12.34 -4.80 -2.96
N LEU A 37 -11.30 -3.97 -2.87
CA LEU A 37 -9.95 -4.36 -3.28
C LEU A 37 -9.36 -5.46 -2.39
N ALA A 38 -9.51 -5.32 -1.07
CA ALA A 38 -9.01 -6.31 -0.12
C ALA A 38 -9.66 -7.69 -0.31
N GLN A 39 -10.96 -7.74 -0.54
CA GLN A 39 -11.68 -8.98 -0.83
C GLN A 39 -11.23 -9.62 -2.15
N ALA A 40 -10.99 -8.83 -3.19
CA ALA A 40 -10.45 -9.33 -4.45
C ALA A 40 -9.05 -9.93 -4.24
N HIS A 41 -8.15 -9.18 -3.61
CA HIS A 41 -6.79 -9.66 -3.31
C HIS A 41 -6.79 -10.88 -2.40
N GLY A 42 -7.61 -10.91 -1.35
CA GLY A 42 -7.73 -12.04 -0.43
C GLY A 42 -8.14 -13.31 -1.17
N ARG A 43 -9.19 -13.26 -1.99
CA ARG A 43 -9.62 -14.39 -2.81
C ARG A 43 -8.54 -14.85 -3.81
N ASP A 44 -7.93 -13.91 -4.52
CA ASP A 44 -6.94 -14.23 -5.54
C ASP A 44 -5.69 -14.88 -4.92
N LEU A 45 -5.18 -14.32 -3.82
CA LEU A 45 -4.03 -14.86 -3.07
C LEU A 45 -4.35 -16.22 -2.45
N GLN A 46 -5.52 -16.36 -1.81
CA GLN A 46 -5.93 -17.61 -1.20
C GLN A 46 -6.10 -18.72 -2.25
N SER A 47 -6.57 -18.38 -3.47
CA SER A 47 -6.76 -19.35 -4.56
C SER A 47 -5.46 -20.02 -5.02
N ILE A 48 -4.30 -19.39 -4.77
CA ILE A 48 -2.97 -19.91 -5.07
C ILE A 48 -2.22 -20.38 -3.81
N GLY A 49 -2.90 -20.47 -2.66
CA GLY A 49 -2.34 -20.96 -1.40
C GLY A 49 -1.52 -19.93 -0.60
N VAL A 50 -1.55 -18.65 -0.96
CA VAL A 50 -0.87 -17.60 -0.19
C VAL A 50 -1.69 -17.23 1.03
N THR A 51 -1.08 -17.34 2.22
CA THR A 51 -1.74 -17.11 3.52
C THR A 51 -1.31 -15.82 4.22
N VAL A 52 -0.29 -15.13 3.70
CA VAL A 52 0.23 -13.85 4.23
C VAL A 52 0.43 -12.88 3.08
N ASN A 53 -0.02 -11.63 3.26
CA ASN A 53 0.26 -10.54 2.34
C ASN A 53 1.05 -9.46 3.08
N LEU A 54 2.18 -9.03 2.51
CA LEU A 54 3.00 -7.93 3.02
C LEU A 54 2.37 -6.58 2.65
N ALA A 55 1.12 -6.39 3.06
CA ALA A 55 0.31 -5.21 2.86
C ALA A 55 -0.65 -5.07 4.05
N PRO A 56 -1.09 -3.85 4.41
CA PRO A 56 -0.91 -2.60 3.67
C PRO A 56 0.40 -1.83 3.98
N VAL A 57 0.72 -0.90 3.09
CA VAL A 57 1.74 0.14 3.32
C VAL A 57 1.10 1.27 4.13
N LEU A 58 1.64 1.54 5.32
CA LEU A 58 1.18 2.60 6.22
C LEU A 58 2.09 3.84 6.20
N ASP A 59 3.17 3.83 5.41
CA ASP A 59 4.04 4.99 5.30
C ASP A 59 3.25 6.21 4.77
N LEU A 60 3.53 7.37 5.36
CA LEU A 60 2.93 8.62 4.91
C LEU A 60 3.66 9.18 3.70
N ARG A 61 2.88 9.68 2.73
CA ARG A 61 3.41 10.44 1.61
C ARG A 61 3.87 11.81 2.10
N ARG A 62 5.18 11.98 2.24
CA ARG A 62 5.79 13.29 2.49
C ARG A 62 5.88 14.08 1.18
N GLY A 63 5.58 15.37 1.24
CA GLY A 63 5.63 16.30 0.10
C GLY A 63 7.05 16.74 -0.22
N ARG A 64 7.94 15.80 -0.57
CA ARG A 64 9.31 16.11 -0.97
C ARG A 64 9.53 15.96 -2.48
N PRO A 65 10.51 16.65 -3.07
CA PRO A 65 10.94 16.40 -4.44
C PRO A 65 11.38 14.94 -4.63
N PRO A 66 11.21 14.36 -5.82
CA PRO A 66 11.78 13.06 -6.14
C PRO A 66 13.29 13.06 -5.89
N ASP A 67 13.79 12.08 -5.14
CA ASP A 67 15.22 11.82 -5.01
C ASP A 67 15.65 10.93 -6.20
N PRO A 68 16.60 11.33 -7.06
CA PRO A 68 17.14 10.46 -8.11
C PRO A 68 17.70 9.14 -7.59
N LEU A 69 18.08 9.08 -6.31
CA LEU A 69 18.55 7.88 -5.63
C LEU A 69 17.43 7.06 -4.98
N ASP A 70 16.14 7.38 -5.22
CA ASP A 70 14.98 6.55 -4.86
C ASP A 70 14.32 5.98 -6.12
N PHE A 71 14.72 4.77 -6.53
CA PHE A 71 14.30 4.17 -7.81
C PHE A 71 13.54 2.84 -7.67
N GLN A 72 13.54 2.21 -6.50
CA GLN A 72 12.80 0.98 -6.17
C GLN A 72 11.89 1.16 -4.96
N SER A 73 12.35 1.83 -3.90
CA SER A 73 11.53 2.01 -2.69
C SER A 73 10.25 2.80 -2.98
N LEU A 74 10.38 3.95 -3.66
CA LEU A 74 9.31 4.75 -4.25
C LEU A 74 8.11 4.93 -3.30
N ILE A 75 8.38 5.19 -2.02
CA ILE A 75 7.37 5.18 -0.95
C ILE A 75 6.24 6.16 -1.25
N ALA A 76 6.56 7.35 -1.76
CA ALA A 76 5.56 8.35 -2.13
C ALA A 76 4.53 7.86 -3.18
N GLN A 77 4.91 6.92 -4.05
CA GLN A 77 4.00 6.35 -5.06
C GLN A 77 3.11 5.25 -4.46
N ARG A 78 3.61 4.54 -3.46
CA ARG A 78 2.95 3.40 -2.79
C ARG A 78 2.09 3.83 -1.61
N ALA A 79 2.43 4.94 -0.98
CA ALA A 79 1.71 5.53 0.15
C ALA A 79 0.29 5.94 -0.26
N ILE A 80 -0.66 5.60 0.62
CA ILE A 80 -2.09 5.87 0.44
C ILE A 80 -2.32 7.39 0.38
N SER A 81 -1.88 8.09 1.42
CA SER A 81 -2.05 9.54 1.60
C SER A 81 -0.86 10.13 2.35
N GLY A 82 -0.82 11.46 2.46
CA GLY A 82 0.03 12.18 3.43
C GLY A 82 -0.69 12.46 4.76
N ASP A 83 -2.00 12.19 4.82
CA ASP A 83 -2.85 12.36 6.00
C ASP A 83 -2.88 11.05 6.83
N PRO A 84 -2.38 11.04 8.08
CA PRO A 84 -2.36 9.86 8.94
C PRO A 84 -3.73 9.23 9.18
N GLU A 85 -4.78 10.04 9.35
CA GLU A 85 -6.13 9.52 9.64
C GLU A 85 -6.68 8.77 8.43
N MET A 86 -6.51 9.33 7.23
CA MET A 86 -6.89 8.66 5.99
C MET A 86 -6.08 7.38 5.77
N VAL A 87 -4.77 7.38 6.06
CA VAL A 87 -3.96 6.17 5.95
C VAL A 87 -4.44 5.10 6.92
N ALA A 88 -4.65 5.44 8.18
CA ALA A 88 -5.14 4.52 9.20
C ALA A 88 -6.50 3.91 8.82
N GLU A 89 -7.45 4.75 8.39
CA GLU A 89 -8.78 4.31 7.95
C GLU A 89 -8.71 3.31 6.80
N VAL A 90 -8.03 3.67 5.72
CA VAL A 90 -7.96 2.85 4.50
C VAL A 90 -7.17 1.57 4.77
N ALA A 91 -6.03 1.68 5.46
CA ALA A 91 -5.17 0.55 5.79
C ALA A 91 -5.88 -0.46 6.71
N ALA A 92 -6.53 0.00 7.78
CA ALA A 92 -7.28 -0.87 8.68
C ALA A 92 -8.42 -1.58 7.95
N THR A 93 -9.16 -0.86 7.11
CA THR A 93 -10.24 -1.42 6.30
C THR A 93 -9.73 -2.48 5.33
N TYR A 94 -8.61 -2.21 4.66
CA TYR A 94 -7.99 -3.14 3.73
C TYR A 94 -7.42 -4.38 4.45
N ALA A 95 -6.76 -4.20 5.59
CA ALA A 95 -6.22 -5.28 6.40
C ALA A 95 -7.33 -6.24 6.89
N ARG A 96 -8.46 -5.69 7.34
CA ARG A 96 -9.64 -6.48 7.72
C ARG A 96 -10.16 -7.31 6.54
N GLY A 97 -10.32 -6.70 5.37
CA GLY A 97 -10.81 -7.41 4.19
C GLY A 97 -9.87 -8.52 3.69
N LEU A 98 -8.55 -8.38 3.86
CA LEU A 98 -7.61 -9.47 3.59
C LEU A 98 -7.83 -10.63 4.57
N ALA A 99 -7.94 -10.33 5.86
CA ALA A 99 -8.15 -11.33 6.91
C ALA A 99 -9.48 -12.09 6.72
N ASP A 100 -10.54 -11.38 6.36
CA ASP A 100 -11.84 -11.98 6.02
C ASP A 100 -11.74 -12.93 4.80
N GLY A 101 -10.77 -12.67 3.91
CA GLY A 101 -10.44 -13.54 2.76
C GLY A 101 -9.48 -14.69 3.08
N GLY A 102 -9.12 -14.90 4.35
CA GLY A 102 -8.20 -15.96 4.79
C GLY A 102 -6.71 -15.60 4.70
N VAL A 103 -6.38 -14.35 4.36
CA VAL A 103 -4.99 -13.90 4.15
C VAL A 103 -4.58 -12.94 5.25
N ARG A 104 -3.49 -13.24 5.97
CA ARG A 104 -2.99 -12.40 7.06
C ARG A 104 -2.33 -11.13 6.52
N PRO A 105 -2.79 -9.93 6.90
CA PRO A 105 -2.13 -8.68 6.52
C PRO A 105 -0.85 -8.47 7.33
N THR A 106 0.05 -7.64 6.82
CA THR A 106 1.26 -7.18 7.52
C THR A 106 1.46 -5.70 7.24
N ALA A 107 1.24 -4.88 8.27
CA ALA A 107 1.52 -3.45 8.21
C ALA A 107 3.03 -3.22 8.06
N ARG A 108 3.40 -2.31 7.16
CA ARG A 108 4.80 -1.95 6.91
C ARG A 108 4.95 -0.48 6.48
N HIS A 109 6.09 0.16 6.73
CA HIS A 109 7.36 -0.41 7.21
C HIS A 109 7.76 0.30 8.51
N LEU A 110 7.44 -0.28 9.67
CA LEU A 110 7.75 0.33 10.97
C LEU A 110 9.26 0.71 11.06
N PRO A 111 9.63 1.92 11.54
CA PRO A 111 8.78 2.96 12.15
C PRO A 111 8.12 3.94 11.17
N GLY A 112 8.20 3.71 9.87
CA GLY A 112 7.67 4.56 8.82
C GLY A 112 8.78 5.01 7.86
N LEU A 113 8.78 4.51 6.63
CA LEU A 113 9.77 4.87 5.60
C LEU A 113 9.40 6.14 4.83
N GLY A 114 8.28 6.80 5.15
CA GLY A 114 7.84 8.02 4.47
C GLY A 114 8.89 9.15 4.48
N ARG A 115 9.77 9.17 5.50
CA ARG A 115 10.84 10.15 5.66
C ARG A 115 12.20 9.71 5.09
N ALA A 116 12.41 8.43 4.82
CA ALA A 116 13.71 7.91 4.36
C ALA A 116 14.09 8.53 3.02
N GLN A 117 15.22 9.23 2.93
CA GLN A 117 15.56 10.10 1.79
C GLN A 117 15.84 9.33 0.49
N SER A 118 16.59 8.25 0.58
CA SER A 118 17.05 7.47 -0.58
C SER A 118 16.58 6.02 -0.53
N ASP A 119 16.83 5.28 -1.59
CA ASP A 119 16.37 3.91 -1.75
C ASP A 119 16.92 2.97 -0.67
N THR A 120 16.02 2.39 0.13
CA THR A 120 16.38 1.47 1.21
C THR A 120 16.89 0.11 0.74
N HIS A 121 16.77 -0.21 -0.56
CA HIS A 121 17.37 -1.40 -1.15
C HIS A 121 18.89 -1.26 -1.28
N HIS A 122 19.40 -0.03 -1.34
CA HIS A 122 20.82 0.28 -1.60
C HIS A 122 21.48 1.08 -0.49
N PHE A 123 20.70 1.87 0.25
CA PHE A 123 21.20 2.80 1.25
C PHE A 123 20.50 2.56 2.59
N ARG A 124 21.23 2.79 3.68
CA ARG A 124 20.63 2.75 5.01
C ARG A 124 19.66 3.92 5.17
N ALA A 125 18.42 3.65 5.52
CA ALA A 125 17.49 4.67 5.98
C ALA A 125 17.97 5.25 7.32
N VAL A 126 18.15 6.57 7.38
CA VAL A 126 18.38 7.31 8.62
C VAL A 126 17.25 8.33 8.74
N ILE A 127 16.48 8.24 9.82
CA ILE A 127 15.41 9.18 10.16
C ILE A 127 15.87 9.88 11.44
N GLY A 128 16.21 11.17 11.32
CA GLY A 128 16.80 11.96 12.39
C GLY A 128 15.79 12.77 13.22
N GLU A 129 14.49 12.55 13.03
CA GLU A 129 13.44 13.22 13.80
C GLU A 129 13.45 12.76 15.26
N SER A 130 12.98 13.61 16.17
CA SER A 130 12.83 13.22 17.57
C SER A 130 11.74 12.15 17.73
N ARG A 131 11.81 11.39 18.82
CA ARG A 131 10.80 10.38 19.14
C ARG A 131 9.40 10.99 19.23
N GLU A 132 9.28 12.16 19.86
CA GLU A 132 8.02 12.87 20.03
C GLU A 132 7.41 13.26 18.68
N VAL A 133 8.25 13.68 17.72
CA VAL A 133 7.79 13.97 16.35
C VAL A 133 7.30 12.69 15.67
N LEU A 134 8.03 11.59 15.78
CA LEU A 134 7.63 10.32 15.17
C LEU A 134 6.33 9.79 15.77
N GLU A 135 6.20 9.75 17.10
CA GLU A 135 4.96 9.30 17.76
C GLU A 135 3.74 10.15 17.39
N ALA A 136 3.94 11.44 17.16
CA ALA A 136 2.85 12.34 16.79
C ALA A 136 2.48 12.29 15.30
N THR A 137 3.37 11.82 14.41
CA THR A 137 3.23 12.06 12.97
C THR A 137 3.56 10.90 12.05
N ASP A 138 3.95 9.74 12.54
CA ASP A 138 4.28 8.52 11.77
C ASP A 138 3.60 7.28 12.39
#